data_AF-A0A329RU89-F1
#
_entry.id   AF-A0A329RU89-F1
#
_cell.length_a   1.000
_cell.length_b   1.000
_cell.length_c   1.000
_cell.angle_alpha   90.00
_cell.angle_beta   90.00
_cell.angle_gamma   90.00
#
_symmetry.space_group_name_H-M   'P 1'
#
loop_
_entity.id
_entity.type
_entity.pdbx_description
1 polymer ?
#
loop_
_entity_poly.entity_id
_entity_poly.type
_entity_poly.pdbx_seq_one_letter_code
_entity_poly.pdbx_strand_id
1 'polypeptide(L)'
;MASETQPPSTSVGLFAEPAPSPPEPEPPTKKRRGAGRKRDPVWEFTSVFADKRVVCNRCGALIHRYGVAKVERVRAHFERKCPGVHAQATPPPRGNEATGTTETGSTQSVVGAEIKQPRSSSGNNYGNKSGAFKRKFAYWLYATGQSFEDGENELLLNALKVLRSDATLPSKLELENELLDLEFIASKSKVAKALSGKKCCLTVENWVDAGGCGVATFGATCEGVSYYLDSKTATSQDSGGELTADEVEAVMTKEKKADFYGIVAPTTSALSKYTRDRIQKKHPRCSFFHGCVCNSLTLLLKDVSGILPWLKKLQTSVADLTEVFHGNHKLQTLVSTLVSASETNQAVEFPDSSSMSASLEALLKHEKVLYAIVARRDFVDTSAVAEQEKLKRVQDFVLGETFVQDLVNSLAVLRPLQQQLKHFQEDCPPLSQVFPYFIELLTVYSSMEWVSKKEKALITSCVTERFNAIYGDSHGVAYTLDPLYLGEALDERKKQEVESFIVRFCEREGHTVDILTQLQKYKAMVVELKETNQAYWQLLQSGAVTPQDFWVERRGQFPYLYQLAVAVFGLPASSASPSPSFGVQCFTVQSRFNRKLAPDQLQKLTHVYCNSKGGASEPLASLPQSM
;
A
#
# COMPACT_ATOMS: atom_id res chain seq x y z
N MET A 1 35.09 -10.25 53.64
CA MET A 1 34.88 -8.86 53.19
C MET A 1 35.04 -8.87 51.69
N ALA A 2 33.91 -8.90 50.98
CA ALA A 2 33.82 -8.97 49.53
C ALA A 2 33.08 -7.71 49.07
N SER A 3 33.62 -7.02 48.07
CA SER A 3 32.95 -5.92 47.38
C SER A 3 32.55 -6.42 45.99
N GLU A 4 31.23 -6.47 45.80
CA GLU A 4 30.58 -6.78 44.53
C GLU A 4 30.82 -5.68 43.50
N THR A 5 31.12 -6.09 42.28
CA THR A 5 31.17 -5.25 41.08
C THR A 5 29.91 -5.54 40.27
N GLN A 6 29.04 -4.55 40.16
CA GLN A 6 27.81 -4.58 39.36
C GLN A 6 28.14 -4.12 37.92
N PRO A 7 27.61 -4.77 36.86
CA PRO A 7 27.74 -4.27 35.49
C PRO A 7 26.67 -3.20 35.17
N PRO A 8 26.90 -2.29 34.21
CA PRO A 8 25.98 -1.18 33.94
C PRO A 8 24.75 -1.65 33.15
N SER A 9 23.56 -1.26 33.62
CA SER A 9 22.29 -1.45 32.93
C SER A 9 22.08 -0.36 31.86
N THR A 10 22.09 -0.74 30.58
CA THR A 10 21.61 0.09 29.47
C THR A 10 20.40 -0.58 28.83
N SER A 11 19.20 -0.28 29.33
CA SER A 11 17.94 -0.59 28.65
C SER A 11 17.31 0.71 28.15
N VAL A 12 17.70 1.16 26.95
CA VAL A 12 16.87 2.12 26.21
C VAL A 12 15.80 1.29 25.49
N GLY A 13 14.65 1.13 26.13
CA GLY A 13 13.57 0.30 25.59
C GLY A 13 12.83 0.99 24.44
N LEU A 14 12.46 0.24 23.39
CA LEU A 14 11.60 0.70 22.28
C LEU A 14 10.22 1.22 22.74
N PHE A 15 9.83 0.92 23.98
CA PHE A 15 8.56 1.34 24.57
C PHE A 15 8.73 2.36 25.72
N ALA A 16 9.90 2.99 25.84
CA ALA A 16 10.10 4.05 26.83
C ALA A 16 9.21 5.26 26.51
N GLU A 17 8.27 5.58 27.42
CA GLU A 17 7.47 6.81 27.32
C GLU A 17 8.37 8.04 27.59
N PRO A 18 8.27 9.12 26.80
CA PRO A 18 8.94 10.37 27.14
C PRO A 18 8.33 10.96 28.42
N ALA A 19 9.18 11.48 29.31
CA ALA A 19 8.74 12.20 30.50
C ALA A 19 7.83 13.39 30.11
N PRO A 20 6.72 13.63 30.84
CA PRO A 20 5.79 14.71 30.50
C PRO A 20 6.47 16.07 30.70
N SER A 21 6.55 16.85 29.61
CA SER A 21 6.93 18.26 29.65
C SER A 21 5.87 19.10 30.36
N PRO A 22 6.26 20.11 31.16
CA PRO A 22 5.31 20.94 31.91
C PRO A 22 4.40 21.75 30.97
N PRO A 23 3.13 21.99 31.36
CA PRO A 23 2.16 22.64 30.50
C PRO A 23 2.53 24.12 30.27
N GLU A 24 2.68 24.50 29.01
CA GLU A 24 2.72 25.92 28.60
C GLU A 24 1.36 26.59 28.79
N PRO A 25 1.33 27.88 29.18
CA PRO A 25 0.09 28.58 29.51
C PRO A 25 -0.75 28.90 28.27
N GLU A 26 -2.05 28.61 28.36
CA GLU A 26 -3.04 28.90 27.32
C GLU A 26 -3.13 30.41 27.01
N PRO A 27 -3.20 30.81 25.72
CA PRO A 27 -3.45 32.19 25.34
C PRO A 27 -4.93 32.59 25.52
N PRO A 28 -5.23 33.87 25.77
CA PRO A 28 -6.52 34.31 26.30
C PRO A 28 -7.65 34.19 25.25
N THR A 29 -8.76 33.61 25.68
CA THR A 29 -10.00 33.50 24.90
C THR A 29 -10.57 34.88 24.55
N LYS A 30 -10.48 35.26 23.28
CA LYS A 30 -11.24 36.41 22.73
C LYS A 30 -12.71 36.03 22.58
N LYS A 31 -13.57 36.65 23.39
CA LYS A 31 -15.03 36.72 23.17
C LYS A 31 -15.31 37.36 21.81
N ARG A 32 -15.88 36.62 20.86
CA ARG A 32 -16.52 37.18 19.66
C ARG A 32 -18.03 36.99 19.74
N ARG A 33 -18.75 38.10 19.88
CA ARG A 33 -20.19 38.20 19.67
C ARG A 33 -20.49 38.24 18.16
N GLY A 34 -21.42 37.39 17.71
CA GLY A 34 -22.41 37.64 16.65
C GLY A 34 -21.96 37.92 15.21
N ALA A 35 -22.10 36.92 14.34
CA ALA A 35 -22.63 37.09 12.98
C ALA A 35 -23.30 35.77 12.56
N GLY A 36 -24.64 35.77 12.46
CA GLY A 36 -25.41 34.58 12.10
C GLY A 36 -25.06 34.08 10.70
N ARG A 37 -24.86 32.76 10.56
CA ARG A 37 -24.77 32.10 9.25
C ARG A 37 -26.01 32.47 8.42
N LYS A 38 -25.81 32.93 7.18
CA LYS A 38 -26.89 33.05 6.20
C LYS A 38 -27.62 31.70 6.12
N ARG A 39 -28.93 31.70 6.38
CA ARG A 39 -29.76 30.49 6.20
C ARG A 39 -29.89 30.23 4.70
N ASP A 40 -29.82 28.97 4.33
CA ASP A 40 -30.03 28.52 2.94
C ASP A 40 -31.40 29.03 2.43
N PRO A 41 -31.49 29.64 1.23
CA PRO A 41 -32.74 30.19 0.69
C PRO A 41 -33.88 29.17 0.63
N VAL A 42 -33.57 27.87 0.56
CA VAL A 42 -34.60 26.82 0.53
C VAL A 42 -35.50 26.83 1.77
N TRP A 43 -35.03 27.37 2.90
CA TRP A 43 -35.81 27.46 4.13
C TRP A 43 -36.96 28.46 4.05
N GLU A 44 -36.91 29.44 3.13
CA GLU A 44 -37.99 30.41 2.90
C GLU A 44 -39.28 29.73 2.38
N PHE A 45 -39.14 28.56 1.76
CA PHE A 45 -40.26 27.78 1.22
C PHE A 45 -40.77 26.69 2.18
N THR A 46 -40.37 26.72 3.45
CA THR A 46 -40.75 25.71 4.45
C THR A 46 -41.18 26.32 5.76
N SER A 47 -42.11 25.66 6.45
CA SER A 47 -42.52 25.98 7.82
C SER A 47 -41.86 25.00 8.79
N VAL A 48 -41.12 25.53 9.77
CA VAL A 48 -40.51 24.74 10.85
C VAL A 48 -41.31 24.94 12.13
N PHE A 49 -41.95 23.89 12.60
CA PHE A 49 -42.76 23.90 13.81
C PHE A 49 -41.91 23.67 15.07
N ALA A 50 -42.43 24.09 16.23
CA ALA A 50 -41.75 23.96 17.52
C ALA A 50 -41.42 22.50 17.90
N ASP A 51 -42.17 21.53 17.38
CA ASP A 51 -41.93 20.10 17.52
C ASP A 51 -40.91 19.52 16.51
N LYS A 52 -40.13 20.41 15.86
CA LYS A 52 -39.08 20.10 14.89
C LYS A 52 -39.58 19.52 13.57
N ARG A 53 -40.89 19.52 13.29
CA ARG A 53 -41.43 19.19 11.97
C ARG A 53 -41.10 20.27 10.95
N VAL A 54 -40.65 19.86 9.76
CA VAL A 54 -40.40 20.73 8.61
C VAL A 54 -41.39 20.36 7.51
N VAL A 55 -42.25 21.31 7.13
CA VAL A 55 -43.31 21.11 6.13
C VAL A 55 -43.06 22.04 4.94
N CYS A 56 -43.26 21.54 3.74
CA CYS A 56 -43.17 22.32 2.51
C CYS A 56 -44.36 23.28 2.39
N ASN A 57 -44.10 24.58 2.20
CA ASN A 57 -45.17 25.59 2.05
C ASN A 57 -45.89 25.48 0.69
N ARG A 58 -45.32 24.75 -0.29
CA ARG A 58 -45.91 24.60 -1.64
C ARG A 58 -46.86 23.42 -1.78
N CYS A 59 -46.49 22.26 -1.23
CA CYS A 59 -47.31 21.04 -1.36
C CYS A 59 -47.85 20.51 -0.02
N GLY A 60 -47.55 21.17 1.09
CA GLY A 60 -47.99 20.75 2.42
C GLY A 60 -47.35 19.45 2.94
N ALA A 61 -46.41 18.85 2.19
CA ALA A 61 -45.78 17.60 2.58
C ALA A 61 -44.82 17.78 3.76
N LEU A 62 -44.89 16.86 4.73
CA LEU A 62 -43.90 16.74 5.80
C LEU A 62 -42.58 16.21 5.23
N ILE A 63 -41.52 17.02 5.27
CA ILE A 63 -40.20 16.66 4.74
C ILE A 63 -39.43 15.81 5.75
N HIS A 64 -39.34 16.26 7.02
CA HIS A 64 -38.72 15.51 8.12
C HIS A 64 -39.06 16.12 9.51
N ARG A 65 -38.56 15.51 10.59
CA ARG A 65 -38.81 15.90 12.00
C ARG A 65 -37.55 16.32 12.77
N TYR A 66 -36.57 16.91 12.08
CA TYR A 66 -35.24 17.21 12.65
C TYR A 66 -34.91 18.72 12.66
N GLY A 67 -35.92 19.60 12.58
CA GLY A 67 -35.74 21.05 12.61
C GLY A 67 -34.84 21.55 11.47
N VAL A 68 -33.99 22.55 11.72
CA VAL A 68 -33.14 23.17 10.69
C VAL A 68 -31.86 22.38 10.36
N ALA A 69 -31.68 21.17 10.90
CA ALA A 69 -30.41 20.44 10.82
C ALA A 69 -30.18 19.65 9.52
N LYS A 70 -31.18 19.50 8.64
CA LYS A 70 -31.13 18.63 7.44
C LYS A 70 -31.59 19.36 6.18
N VAL A 71 -30.85 20.40 5.78
CA VAL A 71 -31.15 21.23 4.60
C VAL A 71 -31.16 20.43 3.30
N GLU A 72 -30.35 19.37 3.20
CA GLU A 72 -30.23 18.52 2.02
C GLU A 72 -31.53 17.75 1.74
N ARG A 73 -32.26 17.36 2.80
CA ARG A 73 -33.57 16.71 2.66
C ARG A 73 -34.63 17.67 2.14
N VAL A 74 -34.51 18.95 2.50
CA VAL A 74 -35.38 20.01 2.00
C VAL A 74 -35.08 20.27 0.52
N ARG A 75 -33.80 20.37 0.11
CA ARG A 75 -33.42 20.50 -1.32
C ARG A 75 -33.91 19.31 -2.14
N ALA A 76 -33.64 18.08 -1.69
CA ALA A 76 -34.07 16.87 -2.40
C ALA A 76 -35.59 16.79 -2.56
N HIS A 77 -36.36 17.36 -1.62
CA HIS A 77 -37.80 17.47 -1.77
C HIS A 77 -38.19 18.43 -2.90
N PHE A 78 -37.60 19.62 -2.98
CA PHE A 78 -37.89 20.58 -4.06
C PHE A 78 -37.37 20.12 -5.44
N GLU A 79 -36.25 19.40 -5.49
CA GLU A 79 -35.68 18.91 -6.75
C GLU A 79 -36.42 17.69 -7.32
N ARG A 80 -36.99 16.83 -6.47
CA ARG A 80 -37.47 15.50 -6.91
C ARG A 80 -38.89 15.14 -6.52
N LYS A 81 -39.50 15.86 -5.58
CA LYS A 81 -40.76 15.43 -4.94
C LYS A 81 -41.84 16.51 -4.83
N CYS A 82 -41.51 17.79 -4.97
CA CYS A 82 -42.48 18.87 -4.92
C CYS A 82 -43.10 19.07 -6.32
N PRO A 83 -44.41 18.84 -6.50
CA PRO A 83 -45.07 19.09 -7.78
C PRO A 83 -45.05 20.60 -8.06
N GLY A 84 -44.38 21.02 -9.13
CA GLY A 84 -44.28 22.42 -9.53
C GLY A 84 -42.98 22.87 -10.24
N VAL A 85 -42.00 21.98 -10.49
CA VAL A 85 -40.72 22.34 -11.14
C VAL A 85 -40.68 22.01 -12.64
N HIS A 86 -41.66 21.28 -13.18
CA HIS A 86 -41.81 21.05 -14.62
C HIS A 86 -43.14 21.62 -15.14
N ALA A 87 -43.21 22.94 -15.29
CA ALA A 87 -44.25 23.58 -16.10
C ALA A 87 -43.79 24.98 -16.54
N GLN A 88 -42.87 25.06 -17.52
CA GLN A 88 -42.74 26.19 -18.43
C GLN A 88 -41.73 25.85 -19.55
N ALA A 89 -42.23 25.37 -20.69
CA ALA A 89 -41.80 25.76 -22.04
C ALA A 89 -42.56 24.96 -23.10
N THR A 90 -43.23 25.72 -23.98
CA THR A 90 -43.63 25.42 -25.38
C THR A 90 -45.09 24.94 -25.65
N PRO A 91 -45.79 25.52 -26.66
CA PRO A 91 -47.26 25.49 -26.83
C PRO A 91 -47.78 24.39 -27.82
N PRO A 92 -49.12 24.21 -27.96
CA PRO A 92 -49.74 23.05 -28.63
C PRO A 92 -50.03 23.32 -30.13
N PRO A 93 -50.41 22.31 -30.95
CA PRO A 93 -51.85 22.09 -31.15
C PRO A 93 -52.31 20.65 -31.52
N ARG A 94 -53.60 20.39 -31.19
CA ARG A 94 -54.64 19.56 -31.88
C ARG A 94 -54.38 18.05 -32.02
N GLY A 95 -55.31 17.12 -31.76
CA GLY A 95 -56.75 17.17 -31.48
C GLY A 95 -57.40 15.87 -31.98
N ASN A 96 -58.43 15.39 -31.27
CA ASN A 96 -59.44 14.37 -31.63
C ASN A 96 -58.97 12.90 -31.68
N GLU A 97 -59.70 11.87 -31.21
CA GLU A 97 -61.10 11.66 -30.80
C GLU A 97 -61.11 10.35 -29.95
N ALA A 98 -61.69 10.33 -28.74
CA ALA A 98 -63.08 9.99 -28.42
C ALA A 98 -63.44 8.48 -28.45
N THR A 99 -63.41 7.89 -27.25
CA THR A 99 -64.49 7.11 -26.57
C THR A 99 -65.13 5.84 -27.17
N GLY A 100 -65.19 4.79 -26.33
CA GLY A 100 -66.36 3.91 -26.16
C GLY A 100 -66.00 2.44 -25.85
N THR A 101 -65.94 1.97 -24.59
CA THR A 101 -67.00 1.25 -23.80
C THR A 101 -67.55 -0.01 -24.51
N THR A 102 -67.15 -1.25 -24.17
CA THR A 102 -67.53 -2.18 -23.06
C THR A 102 -68.33 -3.40 -23.54
N GLU A 103 -67.88 -4.59 -23.12
CA GLU A 103 -68.63 -5.85 -22.81
C GLU A 103 -69.25 -6.65 -24.00
N THR A 104 -69.31 -7.99 -24.08
CA THR A 104 -69.06 -9.15 -23.18
C THR A 104 -69.08 -10.48 -23.99
N GLY A 105 -68.29 -11.49 -23.55
CA GLY A 105 -68.50 -12.97 -23.68
C GLY A 105 -68.37 -13.66 -25.06
N SER A 106 -67.88 -14.89 -25.23
CA SER A 106 -67.32 -15.97 -24.40
C SER A 106 -66.84 -17.09 -25.36
N THR A 107 -65.70 -17.75 -25.12
CA THR A 107 -65.49 -19.23 -25.14
C THR A 107 -64.02 -19.68 -25.28
N GLN A 108 -63.63 -20.50 -24.30
CA GLN A 108 -62.69 -21.66 -24.32
C GLN A 108 -61.18 -21.52 -24.61
N SER A 109 -60.43 -21.73 -23.50
CA SER A 109 -59.46 -22.82 -23.24
C SER A 109 -58.05 -22.80 -23.87
N VAL A 110 -57.13 -23.36 -23.08
CA VAL A 110 -55.81 -23.96 -23.41
C VAL A 110 -54.56 -23.10 -23.10
N VAL A 111 -53.95 -23.44 -21.96
CA VAL A 111 -52.49 -23.52 -21.67
C VAL A 111 -51.71 -22.22 -21.54
N GLY A 112 -51.08 -22.06 -20.37
CA GLY A 112 -50.26 -20.92 -19.97
C GLY A 112 -49.07 -20.69 -20.91
N ALA A 113 -49.02 -19.47 -21.46
CA ALA A 113 -47.93 -18.99 -22.29
C ALA A 113 -46.94 -18.17 -21.45
N GLU A 114 -45.66 -18.49 -21.67
CA GLU A 114 -44.46 -17.90 -21.10
C GLU A 114 -44.42 -16.37 -21.21
N ILE A 115 -44.00 -15.74 -20.12
CA ILE A 115 -43.59 -14.33 -20.10
C ILE A 115 -42.27 -14.23 -20.89
N LYS A 116 -42.36 -13.74 -22.13
CA LYS A 116 -41.21 -13.38 -22.97
C LYS A 116 -40.41 -12.26 -22.29
N GLN A 117 -39.29 -12.63 -21.68
CA GLN A 117 -38.15 -11.73 -21.50
C GLN A 117 -37.62 -11.29 -22.88
N PRO A 118 -37.20 -10.03 -23.05
CA PRO A 118 -36.45 -9.63 -24.24
C PRO A 118 -35.06 -10.28 -24.15
N ARG A 119 -34.84 -11.32 -24.95
CA ARG A 119 -33.50 -11.88 -25.20
C ARG A 119 -32.67 -10.81 -25.92
N SER A 120 -31.69 -10.24 -25.23
CA SER A 120 -30.50 -9.68 -25.87
C SER A 120 -29.66 -10.86 -26.37
N SER A 121 -29.84 -11.21 -27.64
CA SER A 121 -28.95 -12.09 -28.37
C SER A 121 -27.63 -11.36 -28.64
N SER A 122 -26.70 -11.41 -27.69
CA SER A 122 -25.26 -11.23 -27.97
C SER A 122 -24.59 -12.59 -27.75
N GLY A 123 -24.53 -13.37 -28.84
CA GLY A 123 -23.93 -14.69 -28.84
C GLY A 123 -22.42 -14.60 -28.65
N ASN A 124 -21.86 -15.53 -27.88
CA ASN A 124 -20.45 -15.74 -27.62
C ASN A 124 -19.62 -15.79 -28.93
N ASN A 125 -19.18 -14.64 -29.44
CA ASN A 125 -18.46 -14.53 -30.73
C ASN A 125 -16.96 -14.92 -30.61
N TYR A 126 -16.49 -15.19 -29.38
CA TYR A 126 -15.09 -15.52 -29.10
C TYR A 126 -14.79 -17.02 -28.92
N GLY A 127 -15.76 -17.90 -29.24
CA GLY A 127 -15.57 -19.36 -29.17
C GLY A 127 -14.79 -19.98 -30.33
N ASN A 128 -14.54 -19.22 -31.41
CA ASN A 128 -13.77 -19.69 -32.57
C ASN A 128 -12.27 -19.37 -32.42
N LYS A 129 -11.42 -19.93 -33.32
CA LYS A 129 -9.95 -19.73 -33.27
C LYS A 129 -9.53 -18.25 -33.35
N SER A 130 -10.26 -17.45 -34.12
CA SER A 130 -9.97 -16.00 -34.28
C SER A 130 -10.26 -15.24 -32.99
N GLY A 131 -11.41 -15.49 -32.37
CA GLY A 131 -11.78 -14.90 -31.09
C GLY A 131 -10.87 -15.33 -29.95
N ALA A 132 -10.44 -16.60 -29.92
CA ALA A 132 -9.44 -17.07 -28.98
C ALA A 132 -8.09 -16.35 -29.15
N PHE A 133 -7.66 -16.11 -30.40
CA PHE A 133 -6.47 -15.32 -30.70
C PHE A 133 -6.62 -13.88 -30.18
N LYS A 134 -7.70 -13.17 -30.57
CA LYS A 134 -7.96 -11.80 -30.11
C LYS A 134 -7.95 -11.68 -28.59
N ARG A 135 -8.56 -12.64 -27.89
CA ARG A 135 -8.59 -12.69 -26.43
C ARG A 135 -7.19 -12.86 -25.82
N LYS A 136 -6.37 -13.76 -26.35
CA LYS A 136 -4.98 -13.95 -25.88
C LYS A 136 -4.11 -12.74 -26.18
N PHE A 137 -4.29 -12.11 -27.33
CA PHE A 137 -3.59 -10.90 -27.71
C PHE A 137 -3.97 -9.72 -26.81
N ALA A 138 -5.27 -9.54 -26.54
CA ALA A 138 -5.75 -8.54 -25.59
C ALA A 138 -5.19 -8.76 -24.18
N TYR A 139 -5.17 -10.01 -23.70
CA TYR A 139 -4.56 -10.34 -22.41
C TYR A 139 -3.07 -9.96 -22.37
N TRP A 140 -2.31 -10.21 -23.44
CA TRP A 140 -0.91 -9.78 -23.52
C TRP A 140 -0.77 -8.26 -23.44
N LEU A 141 -1.58 -7.49 -24.18
CA LEU A 141 -1.59 -6.02 -24.10
C LEU A 141 -1.89 -5.54 -22.67
N TYR A 142 -2.93 -6.10 -22.03
CA TYR A 142 -3.33 -5.73 -20.68
C TYR A 142 -2.28 -6.11 -19.64
N ALA A 143 -1.64 -7.27 -19.77
CA ALA A 143 -0.63 -7.75 -18.82
C ALA A 143 0.68 -6.95 -18.90
N THR A 144 0.99 -6.45 -20.09
CA THR A 144 2.21 -5.65 -20.34
C THR A 144 1.98 -4.14 -20.27
N GLY A 145 0.72 -3.71 -20.21
CA GLY A 145 0.34 -2.29 -20.13
C GLY A 145 0.65 -1.51 -21.40
N GLN A 146 0.63 -2.17 -22.57
CA GLN A 146 0.88 -1.57 -23.88
C GLN A 146 -0.31 -0.72 -24.35
N SER A 147 -0.05 0.30 -25.17
CA SER A 147 -1.10 1.19 -25.66
C SER A 147 -2.10 0.42 -26.53
N PHE A 148 -3.38 0.75 -26.46
CA PHE A 148 -4.38 0.10 -27.32
C PHE A 148 -4.20 0.45 -28.80
N GLU A 149 -3.55 1.58 -29.09
CA GLU A 149 -3.11 1.95 -30.45
C GLU A 149 -2.09 0.94 -31.02
N ASP A 150 -1.24 0.36 -30.16
CA ASP A 150 -0.28 -0.67 -30.58
C ASP A 150 -0.99 -1.97 -30.96
N GLY A 151 -2.20 -2.18 -30.42
CA GLY A 151 -3.06 -3.32 -30.73
C GLY A 151 -3.64 -3.30 -32.14
N GLU A 152 -3.65 -2.14 -32.80
CA GLU A 152 -4.11 -1.95 -34.18
C GLU A 152 -2.93 -1.69 -35.16
N ASN A 153 -1.70 -1.96 -34.74
CA ASN A 153 -0.52 -1.62 -35.53
C ASN A 153 -0.44 -2.45 -36.84
N GLU A 154 -0.44 -1.75 -37.99
CA GLU A 154 -0.39 -2.36 -39.33
C GLU A 154 0.88 -3.19 -39.58
N LEU A 155 2.04 -2.79 -39.03
CA LEU A 155 3.27 -3.58 -39.17
C LEU A 155 3.16 -4.91 -38.43
N LEU A 156 2.55 -4.91 -37.24
CA LEU A 156 2.27 -6.12 -36.47
C LEU A 156 1.27 -7.02 -37.20
N LEU A 157 0.21 -6.44 -37.77
CA LEU A 157 -0.76 -7.17 -38.56
C LEU A 157 -0.10 -7.82 -39.79
N ASN A 158 0.75 -7.09 -40.50
CA ASN A 158 1.49 -7.61 -41.65
C ASN A 158 2.43 -8.75 -41.26
N ALA A 159 3.14 -8.64 -40.12
CA ALA A 159 3.97 -9.71 -39.60
C ALA A 159 3.16 -10.98 -39.27
N LEU A 160 1.98 -10.83 -38.65
CA LEU A 160 1.08 -11.95 -38.37
C LEU A 160 0.49 -12.57 -39.64
N LYS A 161 0.22 -11.76 -40.67
CA LYS A 161 -0.27 -12.22 -41.97
C LYS A 161 0.70 -13.12 -42.73
N VAL A 162 2.01 -13.03 -42.43
CA VAL A 162 3.01 -13.98 -42.94
C VAL A 162 2.74 -15.40 -42.43
N LEU A 163 2.32 -15.55 -41.17
CA LEU A 163 1.98 -16.85 -40.59
C LEU A 163 0.56 -17.29 -40.95
N ARG A 164 -0.39 -16.34 -41.02
CA ARG A 164 -1.80 -16.59 -41.33
C ARG A 164 -2.42 -15.41 -42.06
N SER A 165 -2.73 -15.57 -43.34
CA SER A 165 -3.32 -14.53 -44.18
C SER A 165 -4.67 -13.99 -43.68
N ASP A 166 -5.42 -14.80 -42.91
CA ASP A 166 -6.72 -14.45 -42.32
C ASP A 166 -6.61 -13.84 -40.90
N ALA A 167 -5.39 -13.56 -40.42
CA ALA A 167 -5.19 -12.96 -39.10
C ALA A 167 -5.85 -11.58 -39.02
N THR A 168 -6.57 -11.34 -37.93
CA THR A 168 -7.18 -10.06 -37.60
C THR A 168 -6.82 -9.68 -36.18
N LEU A 169 -6.41 -8.43 -35.99
CA LEU A 169 -6.17 -7.86 -34.66
C LEU A 169 -7.49 -7.39 -34.04
N PRO A 170 -7.60 -7.35 -32.70
CA PRO A 170 -8.74 -6.73 -32.06
C PRO A 170 -8.73 -5.22 -32.29
N SER A 171 -9.90 -4.65 -32.52
CA SER A 171 -10.06 -3.20 -32.56
C SER A 171 -9.94 -2.59 -31.17
N LYS A 172 -9.61 -1.30 -31.10
CA LYS A 172 -9.59 -0.51 -29.88
C LYS A 172 -10.92 -0.57 -29.15
N LEU A 173 -12.04 -0.54 -29.86
CA LEU A 173 -13.37 -0.69 -29.26
C LEU A 173 -13.55 -2.06 -28.58
N GLU A 174 -13.09 -3.15 -29.21
CA GLU A 174 -13.09 -4.49 -28.61
C GLU A 174 -12.17 -4.53 -27.38
N LEU A 175 -11.00 -3.90 -27.44
CA LEU A 175 -10.01 -3.82 -26.35
C LEU A 175 -10.48 -2.97 -25.16
N GLU A 176 -11.30 -1.95 -25.37
CA GLU A 176 -11.81 -1.08 -24.31
C GLU A 176 -13.06 -1.64 -23.63
N ASN A 177 -13.75 -2.61 -24.26
CA ASN A 177 -15.04 -3.10 -23.82
C ASN A 177 -15.05 -4.63 -23.69
N GLU A 178 -15.53 -5.34 -24.71
CA GLU A 178 -15.85 -6.78 -24.63
C GLU A 178 -14.67 -7.64 -24.16
N LEU A 179 -13.47 -7.43 -24.73
CA LEU A 179 -12.29 -8.22 -24.37
C LEU A 179 -11.80 -7.88 -22.96
N LEU A 180 -11.91 -6.62 -22.56
CA LEU A 180 -11.54 -6.16 -21.21
C LEU A 180 -12.50 -6.74 -20.16
N ASP A 181 -13.81 -6.75 -20.44
CA ASP A 181 -14.81 -7.36 -19.56
C ASP A 181 -14.58 -8.86 -19.38
N LEU A 182 -14.29 -9.57 -20.47
CA LEU A 182 -13.99 -11.01 -20.44
C LEU A 182 -12.73 -11.31 -19.60
N GLU A 183 -11.64 -10.56 -19.82
CA GLU A 183 -10.39 -10.75 -19.07
C GLU A 183 -10.52 -10.31 -17.61
N PHE A 184 -11.29 -9.27 -17.33
CA PHE A 184 -11.58 -8.84 -15.96
C PHE A 184 -12.37 -9.90 -15.18
N ILE A 185 -13.42 -10.45 -15.77
CA ILE A 185 -14.21 -11.54 -15.16
C ILE A 185 -13.32 -12.77 -14.93
N ALA A 186 -12.50 -13.14 -15.92
CA ALA A 186 -11.57 -14.26 -15.79
C ALA A 186 -10.53 -14.03 -14.68
N SER A 187 -9.95 -12.83 -14.62
CA SER A 187 -8.99 -12.42 -13.60
C SER A 187 -9.61 -12.46 -12.20
N LYS A 188 -10.82 -11.89 -12.02
CA LYS A 188 -11.55 -11.97 -10.74
C LYS A 188 -11.83 -13.40 -10.32
N SER A 189 -12.26 -14.25 -11.24
CA SER A 189 -12.50 -15.68 -10.95
C SER A 189 -11.21 -16.39 -10.52
N LYS A 190 -10.07 -16.08 -11.16
CA LYS A 190 -8.76 -16.60 -10.79
C LYS A 190 -8.35 -16.18 -9.38
N VAL A 191 -8.47 -14.89 -9.05
CA VAL A 191 -8.17 -14.34 -7.71
C VAL A 191 -9.07 -14.98 -6.65
N ALA A 192 -10.39 -14.98 -6.85
CA ALA A 192 -11.33 -15.56 -5.91
C ALA A 192 -11.07 -17.06 -5.68
N LYS A 193 -10.68 -17.81 -6.72
CA LYS A 193 -10.27 -19.22 -6.60
C LYS A 193 -8.97 -19.37 -5.82
N ALA A 194 -7.99 -18.48 -6.05
CA ALA A 194 -6.70 -18.52 -5.36
C ALA A 194 -6.82 -18.22 -3.86
N LEU A 195 -7.73 -17.33 -3.47
CA LEU A 195 -7.95 -16.94 -2.07
C LEU A 195 -8.92 -17.88 -1.31
N SER A 196 -9.77 -18.62 -2.03
CA SER A 196 -10.83 -19.44 -1.44
C SER A 196 -10.30 -20.50 -0.48
N GLY A 197 -10.74 -20.46 0.77
CA GLY A 197 -10.37 -21.42 1.83
C GLY A 197 -8.95 -21.25 2.36
N LYS A 198 -8.22 -20.23 1.89
CA LYS A 198 -6.85 -19.94 2.35
C LYS A 198 -6.85 -18.89 3.46
N LYS A 199 -5.84 -18.99 4.31
CA LYS A 199 -5.53 -17.95 5.31
C LYS A 199 -4.91 -16.76 4.58
N CYS A 200 -5.58 -15.62 4.66
CA CYS A 200 -5.19 -14.41 3.94
C CYS A 200 -4.88 -13.28 4.92
N CYS A 201 -4.01 -12.37 4.50
CA CYS A 201 -3.86 -11.06 5.09
C CYS A 201 -4.33 -10.00 4.09
N LEU A 202 -5.16 -9.06 4.53
CA LEU A 202 -5.47 -7.88 3.71
C LEU A 202 -4.28 -6.92 3.79
N THR A 203 -3.84 -6.40 2.66
CA THR A 203 -2.79 -5.38 2.60
C THR A 203 -3.37 -4.07 2.10
N VAL A 204 -2.94 -2.96 2.70
CA VAL A 204 -3.32 -1.62 2.30
C VAL A 204 -2.06 -0.80 2.00
N GLU A 205 -1.99 -0.29 0.77
CA GLU A 205 -0.95 0.63 0.32
C GLU A 205 -1.57 2.01 0.07
N ASN A 206 -0.93 3.07 0.56
CA ASN A 206 -1.31 4.44 0.24
C ASN A 206 -0.26 5.06 -0.68
N TRP A 207 -0.72 5.73 -1.73
CA TRP A 207 0.14 6.46 -2.66
C TRP A 207 -0.61 7.69 -3.18
N VAL A 208 0.05 8.51 -4.00
CA VAL A 208 -0.54 9.74 -4.55
C VAL A 208 -0.57 9.62 -6.07
N ASP A 209 -1.72 9.88 -6.67
CA ASP A 209 -1.88 9.85 -8.11
C ASP A 209 -1.26 11.07 -8.80
N ALA A 210 -1.26 11.06 -10.14
CA ALA A 210 -0.72 12.17 -10.93
C ALA A 210 -1.47 13.51 -10.73
N GLY A 211 -2.69 13.47 -10.16
CA GLY A 211 -3.47 14.65 -9.80
C GLY A 211 -3.20 15.16 -8.39
N GLY A 212 -2.33 14.49 -7.62
CA GLY A 212 -2.07 14.83 -6.23
C GLY A 212 -3.12 14.29 -5.25
N CYS A 213 -4.04 13.42 -5.69
CA CYS A 213 -5.03 12.80 -4.82
C CYS A 213 -4.46 11.54 -4.18
N GLY A 214 -4.71 11.35 -2.88
CA GLY A 214 -4.34 10.12 -2.18
C GLY A 214 -5.15 8.93 -2.69
N VAL A 215 -4.51 7.79 -2.91
CA VAL A 215 -5.13 6.55 -3.34
C VAL A 215 -4.79 5.44 -2.36
N ALA A 216 -5.82 4.77 -1.83
CA ALA A 216 -5.68 3.55 -1.05
C ALA A 216 -5.86 2.35 -1.97
N THR A 217 -4.89 1.44 -2.00
CA THR A 217 -4.93 0.20 -2.77
C THR A 217 -5.03 -0.98 -1.83
N PHE A 218 -5.95 -1.88 -2.11
CA PHE A 218 -6.25 -3.07 -1.32
C PHE A 218 -5.75 -4.31 -2.07
N GLY A 219 -4.91 -5.09 -1.40
CA GLY A 219 -4.46 -6.40 -1.83
C GLY A 219 -4.81 -7.48 -0.82
N ALA A 220 -4.65 -8.73 -1.22
CA ALA A 220 -4.65 -9.88 -0.31
C ALA A 220 -3.39 -10.70 -0.54
N THR A 221 -2.71 -11.05 0.56
CA THR A 221 -1.56 -11.95 0.54
C THR A 221 -1.96 -13.28 1.17
N CYS A 222 -1.64 -14.38 0.50
CA CYS A 222 -1.76 -15.74 1.04
C CYS A 222 -0.64 -16.62 0.47
N GLU A 223 -0.05 -17.47 1.33
CA GLU A 223 1.03 -18.40 0.94
C GLU A 223 2.19 -17.71 0.18
N GLY A 224 2.56 -16.49 0.59
CA GLY A 224 3.63 -15.71 -0.05
C GLY A 224 3.26 -15.05 -1.38
N VAL A 225 2.04 -15.25 -1.89
CA VAL A 225 1.57 -14.64 -3.13
C VAL A 225 0.57 -13.53 -2.83
N SER A 226 0.70 -12.41 -3.54
CA SER A 226 -0.19 -11.27 -3.40
C SER A 226 -1.08 -11.07 -4.62
N TYR A 227 -2.32 -10.68 -4.35
CA TYR A 227 -3.36 -10.43 -5.34
C TYR A 227 -3.95 -9.04 -5.13
N TYR A 228 -4.11 -8.29 -6.23
CA TYR A 228 -4.78 -6.99 -6.21
C TYR A 228 -6.30 -7.19 -6.14
N LEU A 229 -6.98 -6.47 -5.24
CA LEU A 229 -8.43 -6.55 -5.07
C LEU A 229 -9.13 -5.30 -5.59
N ASP A 230 -8.72 -4.13 -5.11
CA ASP A 230 -9.38 -2.87 -5.42
C ASP A 230 -8.50 -1.65 -5.13
N SER A 231 -8.91 -0.49 -5.61
CA SER A 231 -8.29 0.79 -5.29
C SER A 231 -9.34 1.87 -5.12
N LYS A 232 -9.12 2.80 -4.21
CA LYS A 232 -9.99 3.94 -3.96
C LYS A 232 -9.21 5.23 -3.88
N THR A 233 -9.57 6.19 -4.73
CA THR A 233 -9.06 7.56 -4.66
C THR A 233 -9.83 8.35 -3.60
N ALA A 234 -9.11 9.06 -2.75
CA ALA A 234 -9.67 9.97 -1.77
C ALA A 234 -10.36 11.15 -2.48
N THR A 235 -11.53 11.53 -1.97
CA THR A 235 -12.31 12.66 -2.50
C THR A 235 -11.79 14.03 -2.06
N SER A 236 -10.84 14.08 -1.12
CA SER A 236 -10.14 15.28 -0.68
C SER A 236 -8.62 15.13 -0.82
N GLN A 237 -7.91 16.25 -0.95
CA GLN A 237 -6.44 16.33 -1.03
C GLN A 237 -5.72 16.00 0.29
N ASP A 238 -6.44 15.57 1.33
CA ASP A 238 -5.84 15.19 2.60
C ASP A 238 -5.15 13.83 2.45
N SER A 239 -3.85 13.89 2.18
CA SER A 239 -2.95 12.74 2.14
C SER A 239 -2.91 12.07 3.53
N GLY A 240 -3.48 10.86 3.65
CA GLY A 240 -3.34 10.02 4.84
C GLY A 240 -4.57 9.92 5.74
N GLY A 241 -5.78 9.99 5.16
CA GLY A 241 -7.01 9.74 5.90
C GLY A 241 -7.09 8.33 6.50
N GLU A 242 -7.68 8.24 7.69
CA GLU A 242 -8.09 6.98 8.31
C GLU A 242 -9.05 6.20 7.38
N LEU A 243 -8.83 4.90 7.23
CA LEU A 243 -9.73 4.04 6.47
C LEU A 243 -11.02 3.81 7.27
N THR A 244 -12.14 4.04 6.60
CA THR A 244 -13.45 3.78 7.18
C THR A 244 -13.72 2.28 7.20
N ALA A 245 -14.47 1.83 8.21
CA ALA A 245 -14.90 0.43 8.29
C ALA A 245 -15.71 -0.01 7.07
N ASP A 246 -16.49 0.88 6.46
CA ASP A 246 -17.30 0.57 5.28
C ASP A 246 -16.42 0.24 4.07
N GLU A 247 -15.29 0.94 3.90
CA GLU A 247 -14.34 0.69 2.80
C GLU A 247 -13.69 -0.68 2.94
N VAL A 248 -13.16 -0.99 4.12
CA VAL A 248 -12.49 -2.27 4.38
C VAL A 248 -13.48 -3.43 4.27
N GLU A 249 -14.66 -3.29 4.86
CA GLU A 249 -15.71 -4.31 4.76
C GLU A 249 -16.18 -4.53 3.31
N ALA A 250 -16.30 -3.47 2.50
CA ALA A 250 -16.71 -3.61 1.11
C ALA A 250 -15.73 -4.46 0.30
N VAL A 251 -14.43 -4.34 0.57
CA VAL A 251 -13.40 -5.17 -0.08
C VAL A 251 -13.47 -6.62 0.44
N MET A 252 -13.48 -6.81 1.76
CA MET A 252 -13.54 -8.16 2.35
C MET A 252 -14.83 -8.92 1.96
N THR A 253 -15.95 -8.22 1.78
CA THR A 253 -17.24 -8.81 1.38
C THR A 253 -17.24 -9.27 -0.08
N LYS A 254 -16.37 -8.76 -0.95
CA LYS A 254 -16.20 -9.28 -2.32
C LYS A 254 -15.54 -10.67 -2.29
N GLU A 255 -14.62 -10.89 -1.34
CA GLU A 255 -13.85 -12.12 -1.18
C GLU A 255 -14.38 -13.01 -0.05
N LYS A 256 -15.68 -13.32 -0.03
CA LYS A 256 -16.36 -14.05 1.08
C LYS A 256 -15.80 -15.43 1.41
N LYS A 257 -15.07 -16.04 0.47
CA LYS A 257 -14.46 -17.37 0.64
C LYS A 257 -13.03 -17.29 1.18
N ALA A 258 -12.45 -16.11 1.29
CA ALA A 258 -11.12 -15.91 1.87
C ALA A 258 -11.20 -15.83 3.39
N ASP A 259 -10.27 -16.50 4.08
CA ASP A 259 -10.20 -16.46 5.53
C ASP A 259 -9.18 -15.42 5.97
N PHE A 260 -9.62 -14.18 6.19
CA PHE A 260 -8.72 -13.12 6.64
C PHE A 260 -8.35 -13.25 8.12
N TYR A 261 -7.05 -13.31 8.42
CA TYR A 261 -6.49 -13.36 9.79
C TYR A 261 -5.94 -12.02 10.26
N GLY A 262 -5.55 -11.14 9.34
CA GLY A 262 -5.08 -9.81 9.70
C GLY A 262 -5.13 -8.79 8.57
N ILE A 263 -4.79 -7.56 8.94
CA ILE A 263 -4.66 -6.41 8.04
C ILE A 263 -3.33 -5.70 8.29
N VAL A 264 -2.55 -5.53 7.22
CA VAL A 264 -1.35 -4.68 7.21
C VAL A 264 -1.70 -3.36 6.53
N ALA A 265 -1.57 -2.26 7.25
CA ALA A 265 -1.79 -0.91 6.73
C ALA A 265 -0.50 -0.08 6.82
N PRO A 266 -0.41 1.13 6.25
CA PRO A 266 0.81 1.95 6.33
C PRO A 266 1.26 2.21 7.78
N THR A 267 0.30 2.42 8.68
CA THR A 267 0.47 2.53 10.14
C THR A 267 -0.72 1.86 10.83
N THR A 268 -0.62 1.58 12.13
CA THR A 268 -1.76 1.09 12.91
C THR A 268 -2.87 2.12 13.06
N SER A 269 -2.52 3.42 13.05
CA SER A 269 -3.47 4.53 13.10
C SER A 269 -4.32 4.67 11.83
N ALA A 270 -3.93 4.05 10.71
CA ALA A 270 -4.75 4.00 9.51
C ALA A 270 -6.10 3.28 9.73
N LEU A 271 -6.20 2.46 10.79
CA LEU A 271 -7.43 1.79 11.21
C LEU A 271 -7.73 2.18 12.66
N SER A 272 -8.74 3.03 12.90
CA SER A 272 -9.14 3.33 14.27
C SER A 272 -9.56 2.08 15.03
N LYS A 273 -9.59 2.21 16.36
CA LYS A 273 -10.16 1.19 17.24
C LYS A 273 -11.58 0.80 16.82
N TYR A 274 -12.42 1.78 16.48
CA TYR A 274 -13.79 1.51 16.00
C TYR A 274 -13.80 0.64 14.75
N THR A 275 -12.95 0.96 13.76
CA THR A 275 -12.84 0.18 12.52
C THR A 275 -12.37 -1.24 12.81
N ARG A 276 -11.35 -1.43 13.64
CA ARG A 276 -10.83 -2.75 14.04
C ARG A 276 -11.89 -3.60 14.76
N ASP A 277 -12.56 -3.02 15.77
CA ASP A 277 -13.61 -3.71 16.54
C ASP A 277 -14.77 -4.14 15.63
N ARG A 278 -15.16 -3.27 14.68
CA ARG A 278 -16.22 -3.56 13.72
C ARG A 278 -15.85 -4.68 12.75
N ILE A 279 -14.62 -4.67 12.24
CA ILE A 279 -14.10 -5.74 11.37
C ILE A 279 -14.04 -7.06 12.15
N GLN A 280 -13.47 -7.07 13.36
CA GLN A 280 -13.40 -8.26 14.21
C GLN A 280 -14.79 -8.84 14.51
N LYS A 281 -15.81 -7.99 14.69
CA LYS A 281 -17.19 -8.45 14.90
C LYS A 281 -17.77 -9.20 13.70
N LYS A 282 -17.45 -8.78 12.48
CA LYS A 282 -17.94 -9.42 11.24
C LYS A 282 -17.03 -10.55 10.74
N HIS A 283 -15.74 -10.46 11.03
CA HIS A 283 -14.70 -11.40 10.65
C HIS A 283 -13.91 -11.80 11.91
N PRO A 284 -14.43 -12.70 12.77
CA PRO A 284 -13.83 -13.03 14.07
C PRO A 284 -12.40 -13.56 14.01
N ARG A 285 -12.04 -14.18 12.87
CA ARG A 285 -10.67 -14.69 12.61
C ARG A 285 -9.69 -13.57 12.29
N CYS A 286 -10.14 -12.40 11.83
CA CYS A 286 -9.31 -11.25 11.53
C CYS A 286 -8.92 -10.53 12.83
N SER A 287 -7.91 -11.08 13.51
CA SER A 287 -7.50 -10.64 14.85
C SER A 287 -6.25 -9.77 14.85
N PHE A 288 -5.46 -9.79 13.78
CA PHE A 288 -4.18 -9.08 13.71
C PHE A 288 -4.29 -7.78 12.93
N PHE A 289 -3.76 -6.70 13.51
CA PHE A 289 -3.71 -5.39 12.86
C PHE A 289 -2.35 -4.76 13.14
N HIS A 290 -1.56 -4.52 12.10
CA HIS A 290 -0.23 -3.94 12.24
C HIS A 290 0.12 -3.01 11.08
N GLY A 291 1.15 -2.20 11.29
CA GLY A 291 1.69 -1.31 10.28
C GLY A 291 2.74 -1.99 9.38
N CYS A 292 2.94 -1.41 8.21
CA CYS A 292 3.90 -1.85 7.21
C CYS A 292 5.32 -1.39 7.55
N VAL A 293 6.24 -2.34 7.71
CA VAL A 293 7.65 -2.06 8.03
C VAL A 293 8.34 -1.26 6.91
N CYS A 294 8.14 -1.64 5.65
CA CYS A 294 8.74 -0.93 4.51
C CYS A 294 8.29 0.54 4.42
N ASN A 295 7.00 0.80 4.69
CA ASN A 295 6.48 2.17 4.77
C ASN A 295 7.14 2.93 5.94
N SER A 296 7.23 2.30 7.11
CA SER A 296 7.88 2.87 8.29
C SER A 296 9.35 3.24 8.04
N LEU A 297 10.13 2.33 7.43
CA LEU A 297 11.53 2.56 7.10
C LEU A 297 11.72 3.62 6.02
N THR A 298 10.83 3.66 5.02
CA THR A 298 10.84 4.73 4.01
C THR A 298 10.59 6.10 4.63
N LEU A 299 9.65 6.19 5.58
CA LEU A 299 9.40 7.43 6.32
C LEU A 299 10.55 7.76 7.28
N LEU A 300 11.12 6.77 7.95
CA LEU A 300 12.24 6.94 8.87
C LEU A 300 13.49 7.48 8.16
N LEU A 301 13.78 7.00 6.94
CA LEU A 301 14.81 7.59 6.08
C LEU A 301 14.58 9.09 5.85
N LYS A 302 13.34 9.50 5.58
CA LYS A 302 12.97 10.91 5.39
C LYS A 302 13.07 11.70 6.70
N ASP A 303 12.66 11.13 7.82
CA ASP A 303 12.72 11.80 9.11
C ASP A 303 14.17 12.05 9.53
N VAL A 304 15.02 11.02 9.51
CA VAL A 304 16.45 11.13 9.86
C VAL A 304 17.15 12.14 8.95
N SER A 305 16.79 12.14 7.66
CA SER A 305 17.27 13.14 6.71
C SER A 305 16.84 14.56 7.05
N GLY A 306 15.60 14.74 7.53
CA GLY A 306 15.01 16.03 7.82
C GLY A 306 15.38 16.62 9.19
N ILE A 307 15.59 15.78 10.20
CA ILE A 307 15.92 16.21 11.58
C ILE A 307 17.38 16.61 11.75
N LEU A 308 18.28 16.17 10.87
CA LEU A 308 19.70 16.49 10.87
C LEU A 308 19.98 17.64 9.89
N PRO A 309 20.23 18.89 10.35
CA PRO A 309 20.34 20.04 9.46
C PRO A 309 21.48 19.93 8.44
N TRP A 310 22.61 19.35 8.85
CA TRP A 310 23.77 19.14 7.98
C TRP A 310 23.47 18.12 6.87
N LEU A 311 22.75 17.05 7.19
CA LEU A 311 22.34 16.03 6.22
C LEU A 311 21.32 16.59 5.24
N LYS A 312 20.34 17.37 5.72
CA LYS A 312 19.38 18.06 4.86
C LYS A 312 20.06 19.03 3.88
N LYS A 313 21.05 19.79 4.36
CA LYS A 313 21.85 20.68 3.52
C LYS A 313 22.60 19.88 2.44
N LEU A 314 23.24 18.77 2.83
CA LEU A 314 23.93 17.89 1.89
C LEU A 314 22.97 17.35 0.82
N GLN A 315 21.77 16.91 1.21
CA GLN A 315 20.77 16.42 0.26
C GLN A 315 20.39 17.47 -0.78
N THR A 316 20.24 18.73 -0.38
CA THR A 316 20.03 19.83 -1.33
C THR A 316 21.21 20.00 -2.28
N SER A 317 22.45 19.95 -1.79
CA SER A 317 23.65 20.04 -2.63
C SER A 317 23.79 18.87 -3.62
N VAL A 318 23.47 17.65 -3.18
CA VAL A 318 23.46 16.45 -4.03
C VAL A 318 22.35 16.51 -5.07
N ALA A 319 21.17 17.05 -4.72
CA ALA A 319 20.08 17.26 -5.68
C ALA A 319 20.46 18.30 -6.75
N ASP A 320 21.05 19.43 -6.35
CA ASP A 320 21.58 20.45 -7.26
C ASP A 320 22.61 19.85 -8.23
N LEU A 321 23.53 19.02 -7.72
CA LEU A 321 24.53 18.31 -8.53
C LEU A 321 23.87 17.32 -9.50
N THR A 322 22.95 16.48 -9.00
CA THR A 322 22.26 15.48 -9.81
C THR A 322 21.53 16.13 -10.98
N GLU A 323 20.79 17.21 -10.73
CA GLU A 323 20.06 17.94 -11.77
C GLU A 323 21.00 18.60 -12.79
N VAL A 324 22.15 19.14 -12.37
CA VAL A 324 23.17 19.70 -13.30
C VAL A 324 23.73 18.61 -14.21
N PHE A 325 24.08 17.44 -13.67
CA PHE A 325 24.67 16.37 -14.47
C PHE A 325 23.63 15.68 -15.35
N HIS A 326 22.42 15.43 -14.85
CA HIS A 326 21.33 14.81 -15.61
C HIS A 326 20.80 15.73 -16.71
N GLY A 327 20.72 17.03 -16.45
CA GLY A 327 20.32 18.04 -17.43
C GLY A 327 21.36 18.33 -18.52
N ASN A 328 22.60 17.83 -18.38
CA ASN A 328 23.69 18.15 -19.29
C ASN A 328 24.37 16.90 -19.87
N HIS A 329 23.93 16.51 -21.07
CA HIS A 329 24.51 15.37 -21.81
C HIS A 329 26.02 15.47 -22.03
N LYS A 330 26.61 16.67 -22.12
CA LYS A 330 28.06 16.83 -22.24
C LYS A 330 28.76 16.39 -20.95
N LEU A 331 28.22 16.75 -19.78
CA LEU A 331 28.74 16.32 -18.49
C LEU A 331 28.59 14.80 -18.30
N GLN A 332 27.43 14.22 -18.65
CA GLN A 332 27.24 12.77 -18.65
C GLN A 332 28.30 12.04 -19.49
N THR A 333 28.54 12.56 -20.70
CA THR A 333 29.51 11.97 -21.64
C THR A 333 30.94 12.13 -21.10
N LEU A 334 31.26 13.28 -20.49
CA LEU A 334 32.57 13.52 -19.88
C LEU A 334 32.83 12.58 -18.71
N VAL A 335 31.86 12.40 -17.81
CA VAL A 335 31.95 11.43 -16.71
C VAL A 335 32.12 10.03 -17.29
N SER A 336 31.27 9.62 -18.23
CA SER A 336 31.34 8.31 -18.86
C SER A 336 32.70 8.06 -19.51
N THR A 337 33.26 9.05 -20.22
CA THR A 337 34.58 8.94 -20.87
C THR A 337 35.70 8.77 -19.84
N LEU A 338 35.67 9.55 -18.77
CA LEU A 338 36.70 9.51 -17.71
C LEU A 338 36.58 8.26 -16.83
N VAL A 339 35.38 7.71 -16.67
CA VAL A 339 35.11 6.47 -15.92
C VAL A 339 35.44 5.22 -16.77
N SER A 340 35.10 5.22 -18.06
CA SER A 340 35.36 4.10 -19.00
C SER A 340 36.85 3.88 -19.26
N ALA A 341 37.69 4.88 -19.00
CA ALA A 341 39.14 4.72 -19.00
C ALA A 341 39.65 3.87 -17.81
N SER A 342 38.79 3.55 -16.84
CA SER A 342 39.13 2.82 -15.61
C SER A 342 38.32 1.54 -15.35
N GLU A 343 37.07 1.39 -15.82
CA GLU A 343 36.23 0.17 -15.64
C GLU A 343 35.27 -0.09 -16.83
N THR A 344 34.77 -1.33 -16.94
CA THR A 344 34.00 -1.91 -18.06
C THR A 344 32.76 -1.15 -18.53
N ASN A 345 32.54 -1.15 -19.85
CA ASN A 345 31.48 -0.51 -20.65
C ASN A 345 30.03 -0.83 -20.23
N GLN A 346 29.49 -0.15 -19.21
CA GLN A 346 28.05 0.09 -19.12
C GLN A 346 27.81 1.60 -18.97
N ALA A 347 26.96 2.15 -19.83
CA ALA A 347 26.48 3.51 -19.71
C ALA A 347 25.54 3.59 -18.50
N VAL A 348 26.09 3.88 -17.33
CA VAL A 348 25.34 4.09 -16.09
C VAL A 348 25.07 5.59 -15.95
N GLU A 349 23.81 5.95 -15.70
CA GLU A 349 23.39 7.32 -15.41
C GLU A 349 24.13 7.85 -14.17
N PHE A 350 24.79 9.01 -14.28
CA PHE A 350 25.60 9.56 -13.20
C PHE A 350 25.09 10.93 -12.70
N PRO A 351 24.99 11.15 -11.38
CA PRO A 351 25.02 10.13 -10.34
C PRO A 351 23.78 9.22 -10.43
N ASP A 352 23.84 8.04 -9.83
CA ASP A 352 22.68 7.15 -9.73
C ASP A 352 21.57 7.85 -8.92
N SER A 353 20.43 8.13 -9.55
CA SER A 353 19.28 8.81 -8.93
C SER A 353 18.25 7.87 -8.32
N SER A 354 18.50 6.55 -8.31
CA SER A 354 17.57 5.56 -7.80
C SER A 354 17.28 5.72 -6.30
N SER A 355 18.27 6.15 -5.52
CA SER A 355 18.10 6.49 -4.11
C SER A 355 19.17 7.48 -3.64
N MET A 356 18.92 8.15 -2.51
CA MET A 356 19.89 9.09 -1.94
C MET A 356 21.25 8.44 -1.69
N SER A 357 21.30 7.23 -1.11
CA SER A 357 22.59 6.60 -0.86
C SER A 357 23.25 6.08 -2.12
N ALA A 358 22.48 5.66 -3.13
CA ALA A 358 23.05 5.31 -4.43
C ALA A 358 23.72 6.52 -5.07
N SER A 359 23.09 7.69 -4.98
CA SER A 359 23.71 8.96 -5.39
C SER A 359 24.98 9.24 -4.59
N LEU A 360 24.94 9.16 -3.25
CA LEU A 360 26.12 9.38 -2.39
C LEU A 360 27.26 8.40 -2.71
N GLU A 361 26.96 7.12 -2.94
CA GLU A 361 27.93 6.08 -3.29
C GLU A 361 28.55 6.35 -4.66
N ALA A 362 27.74 6.75 -5.66
CA ALA A 362 28.24 7.14 -6.98
C ALA A 362 29.17 8.36 -6.88
N LEU A 363 28.80 9.38 -6.09
CA LEU A 363 29.63 10.57 -5.89
C LEU A 363 30.96 10.22 -5.20
N LEU A 364 30.92 9.38 -4.16
CA LEU A 364 32.11 8.96 -3.44
C LEU A 364 33.02 8.08 -4.32
N LYS A 365 32.45 7.14 -5.08
CA LYS A 365 33.19 6.27 -6.00
C LYS A 365 33.95 7.08 -7.05
N HIS A 366 33.36 8.18 -7.53
CA HIS A 366 33.88 8.97 -8.63
C HIS A 366 34.38 10.36 -8.20
N GLU A 367 34.74 10.54 -6.93
CA GLU A 367 35.15 11.84 -6.36
C GLU A 367 36.25 12.53 -7.21
N LYS A 368 37.28 11.80 -7.63
CA LYS A 368 38.42 12.36 -8.37
C LYS A 368 38.03 12.85 -9.76
N VAL A 369 37.11 12.14 -10.40
CA VAL A 369 36.57 12.51 -11.71
C VAL A 369 35.70 13.76 -11.57
N LEU A 370 34.85 13.81 -10.54
CA LEU A 370 34.07 15.00 -10.21
C LEU A 370 34.96 16.21 -9.98
N TYR A 371 35.99 16.10 -9.13
CA TYR A 371 36.98 17.15 -8.89
C TYR A 371 37.58 17.67 -10.19
N ALA A 372 38.03 16.79 -11.07
CA ALA A 372 38.64 17.17 -12.34
C ALA A 372 37.67 17.92 -13.26
N ILE A 373 36.38 17.57 -13.27
CA ILE A 373 35.36 18.21 -14.09
C ILE A 373 35.02 19.60 -13.52
N VAL A 374 34.69 19.69 -12.23
CA VAL A 374 34.22 20.94 -11.61
C VAL A 374 35.33 21.97 -11.44
N ALA A 375 36.60 21.54 -11.35
CA ALA A 375 37.75 22.45 -11.24
C ALA A 375 38.08 23.17 -12.56
N ARG A 376 37.47 22.78 -13.68
CA ARG A 376 37.70 23.45 -14.96
C ARG A 376 37.13 24.86 -14.94
N ARG A 377 37.87 25.81 -15.53
CA ARG A 377 37.46 27.22 -15.60
C ARG A 377 36.17 27.44 -16.37
N ASP A 378 35.91 26.60 -17.37
CA ASP A 378 34.71 26.65 -18.21
C ASP A 378 33.48 25.98 -17.57
N PHE A 379 33.60 25.37 -16.38
CA PHE A 379 32.49 24.67 -15.73
C PHE A 379 31.33 25.61 -15.37
N VAL A 380 31.64 26.85 -14.97
CA VAL A 380 30.65 27.89 -14.63
C VAL A 380 30.41 28.89 -15.76
N ASP A 381 30.96 28.63 -16.95
CA ASP A 381 30.91 29.54 -18.10
C ASP A 381 29.60 29.33 -18.89
N THR A 382 28.52 29.96 -18.39
CA THR A 382 27.22 30.00 -19.05
C THR A 382 26.68 31.43 -19.06
N SER A 383 25.93 31.78 -20.11
CA SER A 383 25.34 33.12 -20.27
C SER A 383 24.12 33.37 -19.37
N ALA A 384 23.53 32.31 -18.80
CA ALA A 384 22.35 32.41 -17.94
C ALA A 384 22.74 32.53 -16.45
N VAL A 385 22.42 33.67 -15.84
CA VAL A 385 22.80 33.97 -14.43
C VAL A 385 22.30 32.90 -13.44
N ALA A 386 21.06 32.44 -13.59
CA ALA A 386 20.48 31.44 -12.69
C ALA A 386 21.18 30.07 -12.79
N GLU A 387 21.58 29.66 -14.00
CA GLU A 387 22.35 28.43 -14.19
C GLU A 387 23.78 28.59 -13.66
N GLN A 388 24.39 29.77 -13.87
CA GLN A 388 25.72 30.08 -13.37
C GLN A 388 25.79 30.00 -11.85
N GLU A 389 24.81 30.56 -11.13
CA GLU A 389 24.72 30.46 -9.68
C GLU A 389 24.61 29.01 -9.21
N LYS A 390 23.83 28.19 -9.93
CA LYS A 390 23.67 26.77 -9.60
C LYS A 390 24.96 25.99 -9.84
N LEU A 391 25.63 26.19 -10.97
CA LEU A 391 26.93 25.58 -11.28
C LEU A 391 27.98 25.99 -10.24
N LYS A 392 27.97 27.25 -9.80
CA LYS A 392 28.86 27.73 -8.74
C LYS A 392 28.59 27.03 -7.40
N ARG A 393 27.32 26.84 -7.00
CA ARG A 393 26.99 26.05 -5.80
C ARG A 393 27.50 24.61 -5.87
N VAL A 394 27.37 23.96 -7.03
CA VAL A 394 27.90 22.60 -7.25
C VAL A 394 29.43 22.59 -7.18
N GLN A 395 30.09 23.58 -7.81
CA GLN A 395 31.54 23.73 -7.75
C GLN A 395 32.03 23.93 -6.32
N ASP A 396 31.45 24.88 -5.57
CA ASP A 396 31.79 25.18 -4.18
C ASP A 396 31.57 23.95 -3.28
N PHE A 397 30.51 23.19 -3.54
CA PHE A 397 30.21 21.96 -2.79
C PHE A 397 31.26 20.87 -3.03
N VAL A 398 31.57 20.55 -4.29
CA VAL A 398 32.52 19.47 -4.61
C VAL A 398 33.95 19.87 -4.24
N LEU A 399 34.35 21.13 -4.47
CA LEU A 399 35.67 21.65 -4.10
C LEU A 399 35.82 21.92 -2.59
N GLY A 400 34.76 21.78 -1.80
CA GLY A 400 34.78 21.99 -0.37
C GLY A 400 35.67 20.98 0.37
N GLU A 401 36.35 21.45 1.42
CA GLU A 401 37.29 20.63 2.21
C GLU A 401 36.63 19.43 2.90
N THR A 402 35.33 19.54 3.22
CA THR A 402 34.57 18.49 3.91
C THR A 402 33.80 17.57 2.97
N PHE A 403 33.83 17.79 1.64
CA PHE A 403 32.99 17.09 0.68
C PHE A 403 32.96 15.56 0.90
N VAL A 404 34.13 14.92 0.87
CA VAL A 404 34.25 13.46 1.04
C VAL A 404 33.77 13.01 2.41
N GLN A 405 34.16 13.73 3.47
CA GLN A 405 33.78 13.37 4.84
C GLN A 405 32.26 13.50 5.06
N ASP A 406 31.63 14.51 4.47
CA ASP A 406 30.19 14.73 4.54
C ASP A 406 29.43 13.60 3.80
N LEU A 407 29.95 13.13 2.66
CA LEU A 407 29.40 11.96 1.96
C LEU A 407 29.51 10.69 2.82
N VAL A 408 30.69 10.43 3.39
CA VAL A 408 30.96 9.25 4.23
C VAL A 408 30.07 9.25 5.48
N ASN A 409 29.98 10.38 6.18
CA ASN A 409 29.15 10.53 7.37
C ASN A 409 27.66 10.33 7.05
N SER A 410 27.20 10.86 5.92
CA SER A 410 25.81 10.67 5.47
C SER A 410 25.50 9.21 5.17
N LEU A 411 26.41 8.53 4.48
CA LEU A 411 26.28 7.10 4.22
C LEU A 411 26.29 6.28 5.50
N ALA A 412 27.13 6.62 6.47
CA ALA A 412 27.17 5.94 7.77
C ALA A 412 25.81 6.03 8.50
N VAL A 413 25.09 7.14 8.38
CA VAL A 413 23.76 7.33 8.98
C VAL A 413 22.64 6.65 8.17
N LEU A 414 22.65 6.77 6.84
CA LEU A 414 21.55 6.33 5.98
C LEU A 414 21.62 4.86 5.57
N ARG A 415 22.83 4.30 5.41
CA ARG A 415 23.03 2.93 4.91
C ARG A 415 22.38 1.86 5.81
N PRO A 416 22.43 1.92 7.15
CA PRO A 416 21.75 0.94 8.00
C PRO A 416 20.25 0.85 7.70
N LEU A 417 19.57 2.00 7.53
CA LEU A 417 18.13 2.02 7.21
C LEU A 417 17.83 1.48 5.83
N GLN A 418 18.65 1.80 4.83
CA GLN A 418 18.41 1.37 3.46
C GLN A 418 18.69 -0.12 3.27
N GLN A 419 19.75 -0.66 3.87
CA GLN A 419 20.05 -2.10 3.83
C GLN A 419 18.87 -2.91 4.34
N GLN A 420 18.21 -2.39 5.35
CA GLN A 420 17.13 -3.07 6.02
C GLN A 420 15.79 -2.87 5.33
N LEU A 421 15.56 -1.67 4.77
CA LEU A 421 14.46 -1.48 3.83
C LEU A 421 14.56 -2.47 2.66
N LYS A 422 15.77 -2.65 2.10
CA LYS A 422 16.04 -3.62 1.05
C LYS A 422 15.79 -5.05 1.51
N HIS A 423 16.27 -5.43 2.69
CA HIS A 423 16.03 -6.74 3.30
C HIS A 423 14.52 -7.06 3.40
N PHE A 424 13.72 -6.13 3.93
CA PHE A 424 12.26 -6.31 4.03
C PHE A 424 11.52 -6.27 2.69
N GLN A 425 12.10 -5.68 1.64
CA GLN A 425 11.52 -5.62 0.30
C GLN A 425 11.87 -6.83 -0.57
N GLU A 426 13.08 -7.36 -0.45
CA GLU A 426 13.62 -8.42 -1.31
C GLU A 426 13.53 -9.79 -0.64
N ASP A 427 14.02 -9.91 0.59
CA ASP A 427 14.14 -11.20 1.29
C ASP A 427 12.84 -11.62 1.99
N CYS A 428 11.90 -10.68 2.18
CA CYS A 428 10.60 -10.90 2.82
C CYS A 428 10.68 -11.69 4.15
N PRO A 429 11.49 -11.24 5.13
CA PRO A 429 11.68 -11.97 6.39
C PRO A 429 10.38 -12.12 7.19
N PRO A 430 10.32 -13.13 8.09
CA PRO A 430 9.14 -13.34 8.93
C PRO A 430 8.90 -12.17 9.88
N LEU A 431 7.63 -11.98 10.25
CA LEU A 431 7.19 -10.88 11.11
C LEU A 431 7.89 -10.82 12.47
N SER A 432 8.43 -11.95 12.96
CA SER A 432 9.20 -12.03 14.20
C SER A 432 10.50 -11.24 14.17
N GLN A 433 11.09 -11.00 13.00
CA GLN A 433 12.34 -10.25 12.86
C GLN A 433 12.17 -8.73 12.98
N VAL A 434 10.93 -8.22 12.94
CA VAL A 434 10.67 -6.78 13.01
C VAL A 434 11.15 -6.18 14.33
N PHE A 435 10.80 -6.79 15.47
CA PHE A 435 11.21 -6.29 16.79
C PHE A 435 12.75 -6.23 16.97
N PRO A 436 13.50 -7.35 16.80
CA PRO A 436 14.95 -7.35 17.03
C PRO A 436 15.68 -6.41 16.06
N TYR A 437 15.16 -6.25 14.85
CA TYR A 437 15.72 -5.32 13.89
C TYR A 437 15.67 -3.85 14.37
N PHE A 438 14.54 -3.39 14.90
CA PHE A 438 14.46 -2.03 15.44
C PHE A 438 15.36 -1.83 16.67
N ILE A 439 15.60 -2.88 17.47
CA ILE A 439 16.59 -2.87 18.56
C ILE A 439 18.02 -2.74 18.00
N GLU A 440 18.34 -3.48 16.93
CA GLU A 440 19.63 -3.41 16.25
C GLU A 440 19.90 -2.00 15.72
N LEU A 441 18.93 -1.36 15.06
CA LEU A 441 19.05 0.03 14.61
C LEU A 441 19.42 0.98 15.75
N LEU A 442 18.70 0.90 16.87
CA LEU A 442 18.99 1.73 18.05
C LEU A 442 20.41 1.50 18.57
N THR A 443 20.86 0.25 18.56
CA THR A 443 22.22 -0.13 18.97
C THR A 443 23.26 0.46 18.03
N VAL A 444 23.05 0.34 16.72
CA VAL A 444 23.92 0.90 15.67
C VAL A 444 24.07 2.41 15.86
N TYR A 445 22.98 3.16 15.98
CA TYR A 445 23.05 4.62 16.16
C TYR A 445 23.66 5.05 17.50
N SER A 446 23.38 4.29 18.57
CA SER A 446 23.97 4.56 19.89
C SER A 446 25.49 4.43 19.87
N SER A 447 26.02 3.48 19.08
CA SER A 447 27.46 3.21 18.95
C SER A 447 28.23 4.25 18.11
N MET A 448 27.57 5.12 17.34
CA MET A 448 28.25 6.07 16.45
C MET A 448 28.94 7.21 17.21
N GLU A 449 30.21 7.09 17.57
CA GLU A 449 30.91 8.06 18.43
C GLU A 449 30.98 9.50 17.89
N TRP A 450 31.07 9.66 16.56
CA TRP A 450 31.17 10.96 15.90
C TRP A 450 29.86 11.75 15.87
N VAL A 451 28.72 11.09 16.11
CA VAL A 451 27.39 11.72 16.16
C VAL A 451 27.16 12.30 17.55
N SER A 452 26.71 13.56 17.64
CA SER A 452 26.51 14.20 18.93
C SER A 452 25.41 13.51 19.74
N LYS A 453 25.49 13.62 21.08
CA LYS A 453 24.45 13.08 21.98
C LYS A 453 23.04 13.58 21.63
N LYS A 454 22.93 14.84 21.22
CA LYS A 454 21.67 15.46 20.81
C LYS A 454 21.12 14.81 19.54
N GLU A 455 21.95 14.60 18.53
CA GLU A 455 21.54 13.97 17.28
C GLU A 455 21.16 12.50 17.48
N LYS A 456 21.92 11.75 18.29
CA LYS A 456 21.56 10.37 18.69
C LYS A 456 20.18 10.30 19.34
N ALA A 457 19.87 11.24 20.23
CA ALA A 457 18.55 11.32 20.87
C ALA A 457 17.43 11.60 19.86
N LEU A 458 17.67 12.49 18.89
CA LEU A 458 16.70 12.77 17.83
C LEU A 458 16.47 11.55 16.93
N ILE A 459 17.54 10.87 16.49
CA ILE A 459 17.43 9.64 15.69
C ILE A 459 16.69 8.55 16.47
N THR A 460 17.04 8.36 17.75
CA THR A 460 16.37 7.40 18.65
C THR A 460 14.87 7.69 18.77
N SER A 461 14.48 8.96 18.90
CA SER A 461 13.07 9.38 18.91
C SER A 461 12.37 8.98 17.61
N CYS A 462 12.96 9.29 16.46
CA CYS A 462 12.39 8.92 15.15
C CYS A 462 12.21 7.41 15.00
N VAL A 463 13.24 6.61 15.34
CA VAL A 463 13.18 5.14 15.27
C VAL A 463 12.06 4.62 16.16
N THR A 464 11.98 5.12 17.39
CA THR A 464 10.99 4.70 18.39
C THR A 464 9.56 5.07 17.99
N GLU A 465 9.34 6.32 17.56
CA GLU A 465 8.05 6.79 17.09
C GLU A 465 7.55 6.00 15.87
N ARG A 466 8.44 5.73 14.92
CA ARG A 466 8.11 4.95 13.71
C ARG A 466 7.83 3.50 14.01
N PHE A 467 8.56 2.90 14.94
CA PHE A 467 8.26 1.55 15.43
C PHE A 467 6.90 1.49 16.12
N ASN A 468 6.63 2.41 17.05
CA ASN A 468 5.37 2.47 17.78
C ASN A 468 4.16 2.72 16.86
N ALA A 469 4.35 3.50 15.79
CA ALA A 469 3.33 3.75 14.77
C ALA A 469 2.93 2.50 13.97
N ILE A 470 3.80 1.48 13.90
CA ILE A 470 3.51 0.22 13.20
C ILE A 470 3.25 -0.97 14.12
N TYR A 471 3.65 -0.89 15.39
CA TYR A 471 3.53 -2.00 16.31
C TYR A 471 2.07 -2.45 16.52
N GLY A 472 1.77 -3.69 16.15
CA GLY A 472 0.54 -4.39 16.53
C GLY A 472 0.85 -5.70 17.24
N ASP A 473 -0.20 -6.34 17.78
CA ASP A 473 -0.10 -7.59 18.55
C ASP A 473 0.64 -8.70 17.78
N SER A 474 0.52 -8.71 16.45
CA SER A 474 1.19 -9.66 15.56
C SER A 474 2.72 -9.64 15.68
N HIS A 475 3.34 -8.47 15.86
CA HIS A 475 4.80 -8.38 16.04
C HIS A 475 5.25 -9.05 17.34
N GLY A 476 4.57 -8.75 18.45
CA GLY A 476 4.90 -9.33 19.75
C GLY A 476 4.63 -10.82 19.83
N VAL A 477 3.50 -11.27 19.26
CA VAL A 477 3.16 -12.70 19.18
C VAL A 477 4.15 -13.45 18.31
N ALA A 478 4.48 -12.94 17.12
CA ALA A 478 5.48 -13.58 16.24
C ALA A 478 6.85 -13.66 16.94
N TYR A 479 7.30 -12.57 17.58
CA TYR A 479 8.56 -12.54 18.32
C TYR A 479 8.57 -13.51 19.53
N THR A 480 7.42 -13.76 20.15
CA THR A 480 7.27 -14.70 21.27
C THR A 480 7.24 -16.16 20.82
N LEU A 481 6.61 -16.43 19.67
CA LEU A 481 6.46 -17.79 19.11
C LEU A 481 7.62 -18.21 18.21
N ASP A 482 8.56 -17.30 17.90
CA ASP A 482 9.76 -17.64 17.16
C ASP A 482 10.77 -18.33 18.08
N PRO A 483 11.27 -19.54 17.73
CA PRO A 483 12.22 -20.26 18.56
C PRO A 483 13.54 -19.51 18.76
N LEU A 484 13.92 -18.59 17.87
CA LEU A 484 15.15 -17.81 17.99
C LEU A 484 15.06 -16.70 19.05
N TYR A 485 13.85 -16.28 19.42
CA TYR A 485 13.64 -15.04 20.17
C TYR A 485 12.85 -15.20 21.47
N LEU A 486 11.83 -16.07 21.49
CA LEU A 486 11.03 -16.41 22.67
C LEU A 486 10.43 -15.22 23.46
N GLY A 487 10.38 -14.02 22.86
CA GLY A 487 9.92 -12.80 23.52
C GLY A 487 10.90 -12.22 24.54
N GLU A 488 12.17 -12.63 24.56
CA GLU A 488 13.11 -12.31 25.66
C GLU A 488 13.32 -10.80 25.88
N ALA A 489 13.49 -10.04 24.80
CA ALA A 489 13.76 -8.60 24.85
C ALA A 489 12.52 -7.71 25.07
N LEU A 490 11.32 -8.30 25.18
CA LEU A 490 10.12 -7.54 25.54
C LEU A 490 10.18 -7.13 27.02
N ASP A 491 9.77 -5.90 27.33
CA ASP A 491 9.57 -5.50 28.72
C ASP A 491 8.37 -6.24 29.35
N GLU A 492 8.31 -6.23 30.68
CA GLU A 492 7.31 -7.00 31.44
C GLU A 492 5.86 -6.63 31.08
N ARG A 493 5.59 -5.33 30.86
CA ARG A 493 4.27 -4.86 30.46
C ARG A 493 3.91 -5.43 29.08
N LYS A 494 4.82 -5.36 28.12
CA LYS A 494 4.59 -5.86 26.77
C LYS A 494 4.46 -7.38 26.72
N LYS A 495 5.23 -8.11 27.53
CA LYS A 495 5.09 -9.56 27.71
C LYS A 495 3.68 -9.91 28.16
N GLN A 496 3.16 -9.24 29.19
CA GLN A 496 1.80 -9.46 29.68
C GLN A 496 0.72 -9.13 28.64
N GLU A 497 0.89 -8.04 27.88
CA GLU A 497 -0.01 -7.68 26.77
C GLU A 497 -0.05 -8.77 25.68
N VAL A 498 1.12 -9.28 25.28
CA VAL A 498 1.25 -10.35 24.29
C VAL A 498 0.66 -11.67 24.79
N GLU A 499 1.01 -12.08 26.01
CA GLU A 499 0.48 -13.32 26.61
C GLU A 499 -1.04 -13.27 26.77
N SER A 500 -1.60 -12.11 27.18
CA SER A 500 -3.05 -11.89 27.24
C SER A 500 -3.71 -12.01 25.87
N PHE A 501 -3.05 -11.56 24.80
CA PHE A 501 -3.54 -11.74 23.43
C PHE A 501 -3.51 -13.21 23.02
N ILE A 502 -2.41 -13.93 23.29
CA ILE A 502 -2.23 -15.35 22.96
C ILE A 502 -3.37 -16.17 23.61
N VAL A 503 -3.62 -15.96 24.90
CA VAL A 503 -4.72 -16.61 25.64
C VAL A 503 -6.06 -16.33 24.96
N ARG A 504 -6.39 -15.05 24.72
CA ARG A 504 -7.67 -14.66 24.09
C ARG A 504 -7.85 -15.22 22.67
N PHE A 505 -6.76 -15.37 21.91
CA PHE A 505 -6.81 -15.94 20.58
C PHE A 505 -7.09 -17.45 20.66
N CYS A 506 -6.35 -18.18 21.49
CA CYS A 506 -6.49 -19.63 21.60
C CYS A 506 -7.78 -20.07 22.32
N GLU A 507 -8.26 -19.32 23.32
CA GLU A 507 -9.50 -19.63 24.06
C GLU A 507 -10.78 -19.40 23.24
N ARG A 508 -10.72 -18.55 22.20
CA ARG A 508 -11.85 -18.35 21.27
C ARG A 508 -12.28 -19.65 20.57
N GLU A 509 -11.41 -20.65 20.53
CA GLU A 509 -11.69 -21.98 19.99
C GLU A 509 -12.42 -22.90 21.00
N GLY A 510 -12.87 -22.40 22.15
CA GLY A 510 -13.86 -23.07 23.00
C GLY A 510 -13.33 -24.10 24.01
N HIS A 511 -12.04 -24.06 24.34
CA HIS A 511 -11.41 -25.02 25.24
C HIS A 511 -10.76 -24.35 26.47
N THR A 512 -11.04 -24.88 27.66
CA THR A 512 -10.38 -24.55 28.94
C THR A 512 -9.02 -25.24 29.03
N VAL A 513 -8.08 -24.83 28.16
CA VAL A 513 -6.70 -25.29 28.23
C VAL A 513 -5.85 -24.15 28.77
N ASP A 514 -4.97 -24.47 29.73
CA ASP A 514 -4.01 -23.49 30.24
C ASP A 514 -2.95 -23.18 29.17
N ILE A 515 -3.24 -22.17 28.35
CA ILE A 515 -2.40 -21.73 27.24
C ILE A 515 -1.06 -21.18 27.73
N LEU A 516 -1.03 -20.55 28.91
CA LEU A 516 0.21 -20.03 29.49
C LEU A 516 1.14 -21.18 29.89
N THR A 517 0.60 -22.22 30.51
CA THR A 517 1.37 -23.44 30.80
C THR A 517 1.90 -24.10 29.51
N GLN A 518 1.11 -24.13 28.42
CA GLN A 518 1.62 -24.61 27.13
C GLN A 518 2.73 -23.73 26.57
N LEU A 519 2.60 -22.41 26.67
CA LEU A 519 3.61 -21.46 26.21
C LEU A 519 4.93 -21.62 26.98
N GLN A 520 4.87 -21.83 28.30
CA GLN A 520 6.05 -22.08 29.12
C GLN A 520 6.71 -23.42 28.78
N LYS A 521 5.91 -24.48 28.56
CA LYS A 521 6.43 -25.79 28.09
C LYS A 521 7.10 -25.67 26.72
N TYR A 522 6.53 -24.88 25.82
CA TYR A 522 7.14 -24.58 24.53
C TYR A 522 8.49 -23.89 24.69
N LYS A 523 8.56 -22.81 25.49
CA LYS A 523 9.82 -22.08 25.75
C LYS A 523 10.90 -23.00 26.32
N ALA A 524 10.55 -23.83 27.32
CA ALA A 524 11.47 -24.80 27.91
C ALA A 524 11.98 -25.82 26.87
N MET A 525 11.09 -26.34 26.03
CA MET A 525 11.46 -27.28 24.95
C MET A 525 12.43 -26.64 23.94
N VAL A 526 12.25 -25.36 23.59
CA VAL A 526 13.17 -24.66 22.68
C VAL A 526 14.55 -24.47 23.31
N VAL A 527 14.62 -24.15 24.61
CA VAL A 527 15.89 -24.06 25.34
C VAL A 527 16.61 -25.41 25.32
N GLU A 528 15.90 -26.51 25.62
CA GLU A 528 16.47 -27.86 25.55
C GLU A 528 16.91 -28.22 24.12
N LEU A 529 16.13 -27.87 23.10
CA LEU A 529 16.47 -28.12 21.70
C LEU A 529 17.78 -27.44 21.29
N LYS A 530 17.99 -26.20 21.73
CA LYS A 530 19.20 -25.44 21.45
C LYS A 530 20.45 -26.13 22.00
N GLU A 531 20.33 -26.80 23.15
CA GLU A 531 21.45 -27.51 23.79
C GLU A 531 21.64 -28.93 23.25
N THR A 532 20.55 -29.63 22.94
CA THR A 532 20.55 -31.06 22.59
C THR A 532 20.68 -31.33 21.10
N ASN A 533 20.33 -30.37 20.22
CA ASN A 533 20.36 -30.54 18.77
C ASN A 533 20.93 -29.30 18.06
N GLN A 534 22.24 -29.11 18.21
CA GLN A 534 22.96 -27.98 17.61
C GLN A 534 22.84 -27.92 16.07
N ALA A 535 22.78 -29.08 15.39
CA ALA A 535 22.66 -29.14 13.94
C ALA A 535 21.32 -28.54 13.47
N TYR A 536 20.21 -28.92 14.12
CA TYR A 536 18.91 -28.33 13.82
C TYR A 536 18.85 -26.85 14.22
N TRP A 537 19.48 -26.47 15.34
CA TRP A 537 19.57 -25.06 15.74
C TRP A 537 20.29 -24.19 14.71
N GLN A 538 21.37 -24.69 14.09
CA GLN A 538 22.06 -23.98 13.01
C GLN A 538 21.17 -23.76 11.78
N LEU A 539 20.29 -24.71 11.46
CA LEU A 539 19.32 -24.56 10.36
C LEU A 539 18.28 -23.45 10.64
N LEU A 540 17.86 -23.31 11.90
CA LEU A 540 17.00 -22.18 12.31
C LEU A 540 17.75 -20.86 12.19
N GLN A 541 19.00 -20.79 12.67
CA GLN A 541 19.81 -19.56 12.61
C GLN A 541 20.13 -19.14 11.18
N SER A 542 20.34 -20.09 10.26
CA SER A 542 20.60 -19.79 8.86
C SER A 542 19.33 -19.46 8.06
N GLY A 543 18.14 -19.61 8.66
CA GLY A 543 16.85 -19.49 7.98
C GLY A 543 16.52 -20.64 7.03
N ALA A 544 17.29 -21.74 7.05
CA ALA A 544 17.00 -22.94 6.24
C ALA A 544 15.74 -23.67 6.72
N VAL A 545 15.43 -23.52 8.02
CA VAL A 545 14.14 -23.88 8.61
C VAL A 545 13.47 -22.58 9.04
N THR A 546 12.33 -22.25 8.45
CA THR A 546 11.59 -21.05 8.83
C THR A 546 10.85 -21.28 10.16
N PRO A 547 10.46 -20.21 10.89
CA PRO A 547 9.59 -20.37 12.05
C PRO A 547 8.30 -21.12 11.73
N GLN A 548 7.75 -20.94 10.51
CA GLN A 548 6.57 -21.67 10.07
C GLN A 548 6.83 -23.19 9.96
N ASP A 549 7.94 -23.58 9.32
CA ASP A 549 8.32 -25.00 9.17
C ASP A 549 8.54 -25.67 10.53
N PHE A 550 9.22 -24.97 11.44
CA PHE A 550 9.44 -25.41 12.81
C PHE A 550 8.13 -25.79 13.52
N TRP A 551 7.10 -24.97 13.35
CA TRP A 551 5.78 -25.20 13.94
C TRP A 551 5.00 -26.32 13.24
N VAL A 552 5.15 -26.47 11.91
CA VAL A 552 4.53 -27.56 11.13
C VAL A 552 5.02 -28.94 11.60
N GLU A 553 6.32 -29.09 11.83
CA GLU A 553 6.91 -30.32 12.37
C GLU A 553 6.34 -30.70 13.75
N ARG A 554 5.92 -29.70 14.54
CA ARG A 554 5.49 -29.84 15.94
C ARG A 554 4.00 -29.67 16.13
N ARG A 555 3.20 -29.74 15.06
CA ARG A 555 1.74 -29.54 15.06
C ARG A 555 0.97 -30.37 16.10
N GLY A 556 1.49 -31.54 16.48
CA GLY A 556 0.87 -32.42 17.47
C GLY A 556 1.20 -32.12 18.94
N GLN A 557 2.31 -31.42 19.21
CA GLN A 557 2.79 -31.17 20.59
C GLN A 557 2.07 -30.00 21.25
N PHE A 558 1.79 -28.95 20.48
CA PHE A 558 1.15 -27.71 20.95
C PHE A 558 0.06 -27.27 19.97
N PRO A 559 -1.08 -27.97 19.87
CA PRO A 559 -2.04 -27.77 18.78
C PRO A 559 -2.63 -26.34 18.74
N TYR A 560 -2.87 -25.70 19.88
CA TYR A 560 -3.43 -24.35 19.94
C TYR A 560 -2.39 -23.28 19.59
N LEU A 561 -1.18 -23.39 20.12
CA LEU A 561 -0.07 -22.51 19.76
C LEU A 561 0.32 -22.69 18.30
N TYR A 562 0.24 -23.91 17.76
CA TYR A 562 0.46 -24.19 16.34
C TYR A 562 -0.56 -23.45 15.46
N GLN A 563 -1.86 -23.48 15.79
CA GLN A 563 -2.87 -22.75 15.02
C GLN A 563 -2.60 -21.24 15.01
N LEU A 564 -2.22 -20.68 16.15
CA LEU A 564 -1.80 -19.29 16.29
C LEU A 564 -0.52 -18.98 15.50
N ALA A 565 0.48 -19.86 15.57
CA ALA A 565 1.74 -19.74 14.83
C ALA A 565 1.50 -19.71 13.32
N VAL A 566 0.69 -20.64 12.79
CA VAL A 566 0.32 -20.64 11.36
C VAL A 566 -0.43 -19.36 10.98
N ALA A 567 -1.25 -18.81 11.88
CA ALA A 567 -1.95 -17.55 11.62
C ALA A 567 -1.00 -16.35 11.58
N VAL A 568 -0.06 -16.24 12.54
CA VAL A 568 0.83 -15.08 12.65
C VAL A 568 2.00 -15.11 11.64
N PHE A 569 2.60 -16.28 11.39
CA PHE A 569 3.69 -16.42 10.42
C PHE A 569 3.21 -16.41 8.97
N GLY A 570 1.91 -16.58 8.74
CA GLY A 570 1.29 -16.33 7.43
C GLY A 570 1.05 -14.84 7.11
N LEU A 571 1.32 -13.93 8.06
CA LEU A 571 1.16 -12.48 7.85
C LEU A 571 2.46 -11.87 7.30
N PRO A 572 2.37 -10.98 6.31
CA PRO A 572 3.55 -10.26 5.83
C PRO A 572 3.94 -9.12 6.80
N ALA A 573 5.23 -8.78 6.84
CA ALA A 573 5.74 -7.59 7.53
C ALA A 573 5.46 -6.29 6.76
N SER A 574 5.19 -6.38 5.46
CA SER A 574 4.96 -5.24 4.56
C SER A 574 3.62 -5.36 3.85
N SER A 575 2.97 -4.23 3.60
CA SER A 575 1.79 -4.17 2.72
C SER A 575 2.17 -4.15 1.23
N ALA A 576 3.40 -3.74 0.92
CA ALA A 576 3.97 -3.84 -0.43
C ALA A 576 4.41 -5.28 -0.68
N SER A 577 3.83 -5.89 -1.72
CA SER A 577 4.17 -7.23 -2.24
C SER A 577 5.57 -7.23 -2.87
N PRO A 578 6.20 -8.40 -3.16
CA PRO A 578 7.47 -8.40 -3.87
C PRO A 578 7.38 -7.54 -5.14
N SER A 579 8.42 -6.73 -5.33
CA SER A 579 8.43 -5.57 -6.23
C SER A 579 7.99 -5.91 -7.67
N PRO A 580 7.25 -5.02 -8.36
CA PRO A 580 6.79 -3.70 -7.90
C PRO A 580 5.52 -3.76 -7.04
N SER A 581 5.40 -2.86 -6.05
CA SER A 581 4.19 -2.75 -5.21
C SER A 581 2.94 -2.44 -6.01
N PHE A 582 1.75 -2.71 -5.46
CA PHE A 582 0.51 -2.42 -6.21
C PHE A 582 0.33 -0.94 -6.48
N GLY A 583 0.77 -0.05 -5.58
CA GLY A 583 0.76 1.39 -5.83
C GLY A 583 1.54 1.79 -7.09
N VAL A 584 2.75 1.25 -7.28
CA VAL A 584 3.57 1.51 -8.47
C VAL A 584 2.91 0.96 -9.74
N GLN A 585 2.32 -0.23 -9.65
CA GLN A 585 1.60 -0.85 -10.76
C GLN A 585 0.37 -0.04 -11.16
N CYS A 586 -0.45 0.39 -10.19
CA CYS A 586 -1.61 1.23 -10.41
C CYS A 586 -1.20 2.60 -11.00
N PHE A 587 -0.15 3.23 -10.48
CA PHE A 587 0.38 4.48 -11.03
C PHE A 587 0.80 4.32 -12.50
N THR A 588 1.41 3.19 -12.85
CA THR A 588 1.81 2.89 -14.25
C THR A 588 0.60 2.82 -15.17
N VAL A 589 -0.48 2.16 -14.75
CA VAL A 589 -1.72 2.07 -15.54
C VAL A 589 -2.39 3.45 -15.63
N GLN A 590 -2.52 4.17 -14.51
CA GLN A 590 -3.15 5.49 -14.49
C GLN A 590 -2.39 6.52 -15.35
N SER A 591 -1.06 6.60 -15.23
CA SER A 591 -0.26 7.56 -16.00
C SER A 591 -0.41 7.37 -17.51
N ARG A 592 -0.62 6.12 -17.97
CA ARG A 592 -0.80 5.80 -19.40
C ARG A 592 -2.23 5.93 -19.89
N PHE A 593 -3.22 5.55 -19.07
CA PHE A 593 -4.60 5.34 -19.53
C PHE A 593 -5.65 6.27 -18.91
N ASN A 594 -5.34 7.02 -17.84
CA ASN A 594 -6.34 7.84 -17.14
C ASN A 594 -7.01 8.92 -18.01
N ARG A 595 -6.31 9.40 -19.05
CA ARG A 595 -6.89 10.36 -20.02
C ARG A 595 -7.56 9.69 -21.22
N LYS A 596 -7.43 8.37 -21.37
CA LYS A 596 -7.86 7.59 -22.54
C LYS A 596 -9.08 6.71 -22.26
N LEU A 597 -9.22 6.20 -21.04
CA LEU A 597 -10.28 5.27 -20.66
C LEU A 597 -11.26 5.89 -19.67
N ALA A 598 -12.51 5.42 -19.71
CA ALA A 598 -13.48 5.74 -18.67
C ALA A 598 -13.07 5.11 -17.33
N PRO A 599 -13.50 5.67 -16.17
CA PRO A 599 -13.08 5.18 -14.86
C PRO A 599 -13.33 3.68 -14.61
N ASP A 600 -14.47 3.15 -15.07
CA ASP A 600 -14.80 1.72 -14.96
C ASP A 600 -13.84 0.84 -15.78
N GLN A 601 -13.55 1.23 -17.02
CA GLN A 601 -12.59 0.54 -17.88
C GLN A 601 -11.17 0.60 -17.28
N LEU A 602 -10.77 1.75 -16.75
CA LEU A 602 -9.48 1.93 -16.09
C LEU A 602 -9.34 1.01 -14.87
N GLN A 603 -10.39 0.87 -14.06
CA GLN A 603 -10.41 -0.03 -12.91
C GLN A 603 -10.29 -1.49 -13.34
N LYS A 604 -11.02 -1.90 -14.39
CA LYS A 604 -10.93 -3.25 -14.97
C LYS A 604 -9.53 -3.56 -15.49
N LEU A 605 -8.94 -2.63 -16.25
CA LEU A 605 -7.58 -2.76 -16.78
C LEU A 605 -6.56 -2.87 -15.66
N THR A 606 -6.66 -2.02 -14.64
CA THR A 606 -5.78 -2.04 -13.47
C THR A 606 -5.83 -3.42 -12.78
N HIS A 607 -7.04 -3.96 -12.59
CA HIS A 607 -7.20 -5.29 -11.99
C HIS A 607 -6.57 -6.40 -12.84
N VAL A 608 -6.74 -6.37 -14.17
CA VAL A 608 -6.11 -7.36 -15.06
C VAL A 608 -4.58 -7.22 -15.05
N TYR A 609 -4.07 -6.00 -15.16
CA TYR A 609 -2.64 -5.69 -15.15
C TYR A 609 -1.97 -6.20 -13.86
N CYS A 610 -2.47 -5.77 -12.69
CA CYS A 610 -1.87 -6.12 -11.40
C CYS A 610 -1.89 -7.62 -11.11
N ASN A 611 -2.94 -8.33 -11.54
CA ASN A 611 -3.09 -9.77 -11.31
C ASN A 611 -2.52 -10.66 -12.43
N SER A 612 -1.96 -10.07 -13.49
CA SER A 612 -1.33 -10.82 -14.59
C SER A 612 0.13 -11.21 -14.28
N LYS A 613 0.84 -10.38 -13.51
CA LYS A 613 2.28 -10.54 -13.25
C LYS A 613 2.62 -11.68 -12.29
N GLY A 614 1.69 -12.12 -11.44
CA GLY A 614 1.88 -13.24 -10.51
C GLY A 614 1.90 -14.63 -11.16
N GLY A 615 1.94 -14.74 -12.49
CA GLY A 615 1.98 -16.02 -13.21
C GLY A 615 3.22 -16.24 -14.09
N ALA A 616 4.16 -15.28 -14.14
CA ALA A 616 5.34 -15.37 -15.01
C ALA A 616 6.53 -16.12 -14.38
N SER A 617 6.41 -16.58 -13.13
CA SER A 617 7.41 -17.40 -12.43
C SER A 617 6.85 -18.79 -12.12
N GLU A 618 6.41 -19.54 -13.13
CA GLU A 618 6.55 -20.99 -13.04
C GLU A 618 8.02 -21.30 -13.38
N PRO A 619 8.79 -21.96 -12.49
CA PRO A 619 10.07 -22.47 -12.89
C PRO A 619 9.81 -23.47 -14.02
N LEU A 620 10.43 -23.23 -15.18
CA LEU A 620 10.55 -24.25 -16.21
C LEU A 620 11.04 -25.51 -15.52
N ALA A 621 10.15 -26.51 -15.40
CA ALA A 621 10.51 -27.80 -14.88
C ALA A 621 11.73 -28.28 -15.66
N SER A 622 12.84 -28.44 -14.95
CA SER A 622 14.04 -29.07 -15.48
C SER A 622 13.63 -30.43 -16.04
N LEU A 623 13.61 -30.54 -17.36
CA LEU A 623 13.50 -31.82 -18.04
C LEU A 623 14.58 -32.75 -17.48
N PRO A 624 14.25 -33.98 -17.06
CA PRO A 624 15.24 -34.92 -16.57
C PRO A 624 16.21 -35.25 -17.70
N GLN A 625 17.48 -34.91 -17.52
CA GLN A 625 18.55 -35.49 -18.32
C GLN A 625 18.66 -36.95 -17.92
N SER A 626 18.06 -37.84 -18.72
CA SER A 626 18.33 -39.27 -18.69
C SER A 626 19.21 -39.66 -19.88
N MET A 627 20.40 -40.17 -19.55
CA MET A 627 21.43 -40.84 -20.38
C MET A 627 22.18 -39.99 -21.40
#